data_AF-A0A139DPL4-F1
#
_entry.id   AF-A0A139DPL4-F1
#
_cell.length_a   1.000
_cell.length_b   1.000
_cell.length_c   1.000
_cell.angle_alpha   90.00
_cell.angle_beta   90.00
_cell.angle_gamma   90.00
#
_symmetry.space_group_name_H-M   'P 1'
#
loop_
_entity.id
_entity.type
_entity.pdbx_description
1 polymer ?
#
loop_
_entity_poly.entity_id
_entity_poly.type
_entity_poly.pdbx_seq_one_letter_code
_entity_poly.pdbx_strand_id
1 'polypeptide(L)'
;MLFIYTVFVMTIIRSDRLRIHADSPAQRDALAETLALYRRLVRDLMTVAFTYWPSVGTVKGNEAVAVIEGLIHPTSKRPTVRYR
;
A
#
# COMPACT_ATOMS: atom_id res chain seq x y z
N MET A 1 -8.18 44.92 12.34
CA MET A 1 -8.34 43.55 12.86
C MET A 1 -7.94 42.59 11.75
N LEU A 2 -6.72 42.03 11.80
CA LEU A 2 -6.16 41.15 10.77
C LEU A 2 -5.91 39.78 11.41
N PHE A 3 -6.66 38.77 10.98
CA PHE A 3 -6.55 37.39 11.46
C PHE A 3 -5.41 36.72 10.67
N ILE A 4 -4.26 36.52 11.32
CA ILE A 4 -3.14 35.78 10.74
C ILE A 4 -3.46 34.30 10.88
N TYR A 5 -3.77 33.62 9.76
CA TYR A 5 -3.88 32.17 9.74
C TYR A 5 -2.46 31.58 9.68
N THR A 6 -1.99 31.04 10.80
CA THR A 6 -0.78 30.23 10.84
C THR A 6 -1.03 28.93 10.07
N VAL A 7 -0.46 28.82 8.87
CA VAL A 7 -0.43 27.54 8.15
C VAL A 7 0.51 26.62 8.92
N PHE A 8 -0.06 25.61 9.58
CA PHE A 8 0.71 24.54 10.19
C PHE A 8 1.31 23.69 9.06
N VAL A 9 2.52 24.03 8.61
CA VAL A 9 3.28 23.19 7.70
C VAL A 9 3.69 21.96 8.49
N MET A 10 3.01 20.85 8.26
CA MET A 10 3.37 19.56 8.83
C MET A 10 4.77 19.18 8.33
N THR A 11 5.78 19.33 9.17
CA THR A 11 7.13 18.84 8.86
C THR A 11 7.05 17.33 8.69
N ILE A 12 7.06 16.86 7.45
CA ILE A 12 7.18 15.43 7.15
C ILE A 12 8.57 15.00 7.61
N ILE A 13 8.66 14.38 8.79
CA ILE A 13 9.89 13.75 9.26
C ILE A 13 10.08 12.47 8.45
N ARG A 14 10.96 12.55 7.45
CA ARG A 14 11.39 11.43 6.62
C ARG A 14 12.52 10.67 7.34
N SER A 15 12.24 9.44 7.76
CA SER A 15 13.20 8.53 8.42
C SER A 15 14.18 7.90 7.41
N ASP A 16 14.71 8.70 6.49
CA ASP A 16 15.42 8.19 5.32
C ASP A 16 16.89 7.88 5.69
N ARG A 17 17.12 6.77 6.40
CA ARG A 17 18.46 6.15 6.40
C ARG A 17 18.79 5.44 5.08
N LEU A 18 17.80 5.29 4.19
CA LEU A 18 17.94 4.59 2.92
C LEU A 18 17.89 5.60 1.76
N ARG A 19 19.06 5.97 1.24
CA ARG A 19 19.16 6.73 -0.01
C ARG A 19 18.83 5.80 -1.17
N ILE A 20 17.74 6.06 -1.89
CA ILE A 20 17.42 5.35 -3.12
C ILE A 20 18.24 5.99 -4.26
N HIS A 21 19.18 5.23 -4.82
CA HIS A 21 20.03 5.67 -5.93
C HIS A 21 19.26 5.54 -7.26
N ALA A 22 18.57 6.61 -7.64
CA ALA A 22 17.90 6.77 -8.94
C ALA A 22 18.54 7.95 -9.69
N ASP A 23 19.79 7.77 -10.08
CA ASP A 23 20.66 8.85 -10.54
C ASP A 23 20.43 9.19 -12.03
N SER A 24 19.96 8.23 -12.84
CA SER A 24 19.60 8.45 -14.25
C SER A 24 18.11 8.81 -14.43
N PRO A 25 17.71 9.51 -15.51
CA PRO A 25 16.30 9.77 -15.81
C PRO A 25 15.43 8.49 -15.85
N ALA A 26 15.89 7.45 -16.54
CA ALA A 26 15.18 6.18 -16.64
C ALA A 26 14.97 5.50 -15.27
N GLN A 27 15.95 5.60 -14.36
CA GLN A 27 15.81 5.08 -13.00
C GLN A 27 14.76 5.86 -12.19
N ARG A 28 14.66 7.18 -12.38
CA ARG A 28 13.65 8.00 -11.72
C ARG A 28 12.24 7.67 -12.21
N ASP A 29 12.09 7.45 -13.51
CA ASP A 29 10.80 7.07 -14.11
C ASP A 29 10.36 5.70 -13.60
N ALA A 30 11.24 4.70 -13.64
CA ALA A 30 10.96 3.37 -13.10
C ALA A 30 10.61 3.40 -11.59
N LEU A 31 11.31 4.23 -10.80
CA LEU A 31 10.99 4.43 -9.39
C LEU A 31 9.60 5.07 -9.21
N ALA A 32 9.28 6.10 -9.99
CA ALA A 32 7.98 6.77 -9.93
C ALA A 32 6.84 5.81 -10.26
N GLU A 33 6.98 5.01 -11.32
CA GLU A 33 6.01 3.98 -11.70
C GLU A 33 5.86 2.91 -10.63
N THR A 34 6.97 2.42 -10.08
CA THR A 34 6.97 1.44 -8.99
C THR A 34 6.23 1.98 -7.77
N LEU A 35 6.49 3.23 -7.37
CA LEU A 35 5.80 3.86 -6.25
C LEU A 35 4.31 4.07 -6.53
N ALA A 36 3.95 4.45 -7.75
CA ALA A 36 2.55 4.61 -8.14
C ALA A 36 1.79 3.27 -8.06
N LEU A 37 2.36 2.21 -8.63
CA LEU A 37 1.81 0.85 -8.58
C LEU A 37 1.72 0.35 -7.14
N TYR A 38 2.79 0.48 -6.35
CA TYR A 38 2.82 0.05 -4.97
C TYR A 38 1.77 0.77 -4.12
N ARG A 39 1.64 2.09 -4.26
CA ARG A 39 0.61 2.87 -3.55
C ARG A 39 -0.80 2.46 -3.94
N ARG A 40 -1.05 2.16 -5.22
CA ARG A 40 -2.35 1.65 -5.68
C ARG A 40 -2.64 0.29 -5.06
N LEU A 41 -1.70 -0.63 -5.17
CA LEU A 41 -1.79 -1.98 -4.60
C LEU A 41 -2.08 -1.94 -3.09
N VAL A 42 -1.32 -1.14 -2.32
CA VAL A 42 -1.54 -1.03 -0.88
C VAL A 42 -2.92 -0.48 -0.58
N ARG A 43 -3.39 0.55 -1.29
CA ARG A 43 -4.74 1.09 -1.08
C ARG A 43 -5.81 0.03 -1.32
N ASP A 44 -5.73 -0.67 -2.45
CA ASP A 44 -6.70 -1.70 -2.81
C ASP A 44 -6.67 -2.86 -1.80
N LEU A 45 -5.47 -3.27 -1.39
CA LEU A 45 -5.27 -4.31 -0.37
C LEU A 45 -5.86 -3.92 0.98
N MET A 46 -5.65 -2.68 1.43
CA MET A 46 -6.22 -2.19 2.68
C MET A 46 -7.75 -2.21 2.63
N THR A 47 -8.36 -1.82 1.50
CA THR A 47 -9.82 -1.90 1.31
C THR A 47 -10.33 -3.33 1.44
N VAL A 48 -9.65 -4.31 0.82
CA VAL A 48 -10.01 -5.72 0.97
C VAL A 48 -9.84 -6.15 2.44
N ALA A 49 -8.70 -5.88 3.06
CA ALA A 49 -8.43 -6.29 4.43
C ALA A 49 -9.49 -5.75 5.42
N PHE A 50 -9.89 -4.49 5.30
CA PHE A 50 -10.94 -3.91 6.15
C PHE A 50 -12.33 -4.45 5.85
N THR A 51 -12.66 -4.69 4.58
CA THR A 51 -13.94 -5.29 4.20
C THR A 51 -14.12 -6.69 4.80
N TYR A 52 -13.03 -7.44 4.94
CA TYR A 52 -13.01 -8.79 5.51
C TYR A 52 -12.41 -8.85 6.91
N TRP A 53 -12.38 -7.73 7.63
CA TRP A 53 -11.80 -7.68 8.97
C TRP A 53 -12.33 -8.75 9.94
N PRO A 54 -13.63 -9.12 9.93
CA PRO A 54 -14.11 -10.22 10.78
C PRO A 54 -13.45 -11.58 10.52
N SER A 55 -12.95 -11.82 9.30
CA SER A 55 -12.25 -13.05 8.92
C SER A 55 -10.72 -12.91 9.06
N VAL A 56 -10.18 -11.72 8.81
CA VAL A 56 -8.73 -11.46 8.85
C VAL A 56 -8.25 -11.15 10.27
N GLY A 57 -9.03 -10.41 11.05
CA GLY A 57 -8.67 -9.99 12.41
C GLY A 57 -8.76 -11.10 13.46
N THR A 58 -9.36 -12.25 13.10
CA THR A 58 -9.48 -13.42 13.98
C THR A 58 -8.29 -14.40 13.87
N VAL A 59 -7.49 -14.29 12.80
CA VAL A 59 -6.33 -15.15 12.56
C VAL A 59 -5.03 -14.45 12.98
N LYS A 60 -3.97 -15.21 13.28
CA LYS A 60 -2.71 -14.66 13.82
C LYS A 60 -1.56 -14.73 12.82
N GLY A 61 -0.77 -13.65 12.76
CA GLY A 61 0.46 -13.60 11.98
C GLY A 61 0.23 -13.92 10.51
N ASN A 62 0.99 -14.89 9.99
CA ASN A 62 0.99 -15.23 8.57
C ASN A 62 -0.29 -15.92 8.08
N GLU A 63 -1.17 -16.38 8.98
CA GLU A 63 -2.46 -16.96 8.58
C GLU A 63 -3.35 -15.93 7.86
N ALA A 64 -3.22 -14.64 8.21
CA ALA A 64 -3.90 -13.55 7.52
C ALA A 64 -3.52 -13.48 6.03
N VAL A 65 -2.28 -13.85 5.67
CA VAL A 65 -1.81 -13.83 4.27
C VAL A 65 -2.61 -14.83 3.44
N ALA A 66 -2.79 -16.06 3.93
CA ALA A 66 -3.54 -17.08 3.21
C ALA A 66 -5.02 -16.69 2.99
N VAL A 67 -5.64 -16.02 3.98
CA VAL A 67 -7.01 -15.50 3.85
C VAL A 67 -7.09 -14.43 2.77
N ILE A 68 -6.16 -13.48 2.76
CA ILE A 68 -6.09 -12.40 1.78
C ILE A 68 -5.76 -12.91 0.37
N GLU A 69 -4.76 -13.78 0.22
CA GLU A 69 -4.46 -14.49 -1.04
C GLU A 69 -5.69 -15.26 -1.53
N GLY A 70 -6.48 -15.77 -0.57
CA GLY A 70 -7.84 -16.30 -0.73
C GLY A 70 -8.82 -15.43 -1.52
N LEU A 71 -8.63 -14.12 -1.48
CA LEU A 71 -9.57 -13.14 -2.02
C LEU A 71 -9.07 -12.49 -3.31
N ILE A 72 -7.74 -12.43 -3.50
CA ILE A 72 -7.12 -11.61 -4.56
C ILE A 72 -6.23 -12.40 -5.53
N HIS A 73 -5.66 -13.55 -5.12
CA HIS A 73 -4.71 -14.29 -5.95
C HIS A 73 -5.37 -15.51 -6.60
N PRO A 74 -5.57 -15.52 -7.93
CA PRO A 74 -6.01 -16.71 -8.63
C PRO A 74 -4.88 -17.74 -8.64
N THR A 75 -5.23 -19.00 -8.42
CA THR A 75 -4.30 -20.15 -8.50
C THR A 75 -4.87 -21.21 -9.43
N SER A 76 -4.05 -22.17 -9.88
CA SER A 76 -4.55 -23.26 -10.73
C SER A 76 -5.68 -24.07 -10.09
N LYS A 77 -5.75 -24.12 -8.74
CA LYS A 77 -6.82 -24.80 -7.98
C LYS A 77 -8.00 -23.87 -7.66
N ARG A 78 -7.82 -22.55 -7.76
CA ARG A 78 -8.86 -21.53 -7.55
C ARG A 78 -8.68 -20.40 -8.58
N PRO A 79 -9.11 -20.60 -9.83
CA PRO A 79 -8.87 -19.66 -10.92
C PRO A 79 -9.73 -18.40 -10.80
N THR A 80 -10.87 -18.51 -10.12
CA THR A 80 -11.81 -17.41 -9.92
C THR A 80 -11.65 -16.85 -8.51
N VAL A 81 -11.36 -15.56 -8.42
CA VAL A 81 -11.25 -14.80 -7.17
C VAL A 81 -12.17 -13.60 -7.19
N ARG A 82 -12.49 -13.07 -6.01
CA ARG A 82 -13.52 -12.03 -5.87
C ARG A 82 -13.03 -10.65 -6.29
N TYR A 83 -11.75 -10.36 -6.08
CA TYR A 83 -11.12 -9.09 -6.44
C TYR A 83 -9.93 -9.39 -7.36
N ARG A 84 -9.77 -8.60 -8.43
CA ARG A 84 -8.73 -8.77 -9.46
C ARG A 84 -8.11 -7.42 -9.80
#